data_AF-A0A139KIV2-F1
#
_entry.id   AF-A0A139KIV2-F1
#
_cell.length_a   1.000
_cell.length_b   1.000
_cell.length_c   1.000
_cell.angle_alpha   90.00
_cell.angle_beta   90.00
_cell.angle_gamma   90.00
#
_symmetry.space_group_name_H-M   'P 1'
#
loop_
_entity.id
_entity.type
_entity.pdbx_description
1 polymer ?
#
loop_
_entity_poly.entity_id
_entity_poly.type
_entity_poly.pdbx_seq_one_letter_code
_entity_poly.pdbx_strand_id
1 'polypeptide(L)'
;MKARPHQKSKAKCRQRLKAITSRSRGRSLEAYRKELKAFVCGWVNYFAESSMAIFVRSTDEWLRRRIRQIYWKQWKKVRTKFAALRKLGLDDKVAWEWANTRKSYWHTANSWILSTSLTNGRLRELGWTCLGDVYK
;
A
#
# COMPACT_ATOMS: atom_id res chain seq x y z
N MET A 1 -2.64 -12.92 -29.83
CA MET A 1 -3.20 -12.80 -28.46
C MET A 1 -2.05 -12.80 -27.46
N LYS A 2 -1.92 -11.80 -26.59
CA LYS A 2 -0.92 -11.85 -25.51
C LYS A 2 -1.32 -12.92 -24.48
N ALA A 3 -0.38 -13.77 -24.08
CA ALA A 3 -0.61 -14.78 -23.06
C ALA A 3 -1.05 -14.13 -21.73
N ARG A 4 -1.88 -14.81 -20.94
CA ARG A 4 -2.32 -14.33 -19.63
C ARG A 4 -1.65 -15.17 -18.55
N PRO A 5 -1.19 -14.58 -17.43
CA PRO A 5 -0.62 -15.37 -16.35
C PRO A 5 -1.67 -16.30 -15.76
N HIS A 6 -1.29 -17.55 -15.51
CA HIS A 6 -2.15 -18.55 -14.89
C HIS A 6 -2.65 -18.08 -13.51
N GLN A 7 -3.86 -18.51 -13.13
CA GLN A 7 -4.51 -18.08 -11.89
C GLN A 7 -3.68 -18.40 -10.65
N LYS A 8 -2.98 -19.55 -10.65
CA LYS A 8 -2.05 -19.95 -9.59
C LYS A 8 -0.91 -18.95 -9.40
N SER A 9 -0.36 -18.42 -10.49
CA SER A 9 0.74 -17.43 -10.45
C SER A 9 0.26 -16.08 -9.91
N LYS A 10 -0.94 -15.63 -10.30
CA LYS A 10 -1.60 -14.44 -9.76
C LYS A 10 -1.87 -14.57 -8.25
N ALA A 11 -2.35 -15.73 -7.81
CA ALA A 11 -2.60 -16.01 -6.40
C ALA A 11 -1.30 -15.98 -5.58
N LYS A 12 -0.24 -16.63 -6.07
CA LYS A 12 1.11 -16.59 -5.46
C LYS A 12 1.64 -15.16 -5.35
N CYS A 13 1.45 -14.34 -6.38
CA CYS A 13 1.83 -12.93 -6.36
C CYS A 13 1.13 -12.18 -5.21
N ARG A 14 -0.20 -12.24 -5.13
CA ARG A 14 -0.95 -11.58 -4.04
C ARG A 14 -0.57 -12.11 -2.66
N GLN A 15 -0.34 -13.41 -2.51
CA GLN A 15 0.11 -14.00 -1.25
C GLN A 15 1.48 -13.45 -0.84
N ARG A 16 2.43 -13.37 -1.78
CA ARG A 16 3.76 -12.83 -1.50
C ARG A 16 3.70 -11.34 -1.15
N LEU A 17 2.94 -10.54 -1.90
CA LEU A 17 2.67 -9.14 -1.58
C LEU A 17 2.05 -8.98 -0.19
N LYS A 18 1.10 -9.85 0.18
CA LYS A 18 0.46 -9.85 1.51
C LYS A 18 1.48 -10.07 2.62
N ALA A 19 2.40 -11.02 2.42
CA ALA A 19 3.46 -11.35 3.36
C ALA A 19 4.47 -10.21 3.48
N ILE A 20 4.90 -9.64 2.34
CA ILE A 20 5.82 -8.49 2.31
C ILE A 20 5.23 -7.33 3.11
N THR A 21 3.98 -6.97 2.81
CA THR A 21 3.25 -5.84 3.43
C THR A 21 2.44 -6.24 4.67
N SER A 22 2.86 -7.28 5.39
CA SER A 22 2.18 -7.68 6.63
C SER A 22 2.42 -6.66 7.74
N ARG A 23 1.33 -6.17 8.36
CA ARG A 23 1.37 -5.17 9.44
C ARG A 23 2.07 -5.64 10.73
N SER A 24 2.29 -6.94 10.88
CA SER A 24 2.83 -7.55 12.11
C SER A 24 4.36 -7.75 12.09
N ARG A 25 5.07 -7.38 11.02
CA ARG A 25 6.52 -7.68 10.91
C ARG A 25 7.44 -6.73 11.68
N GLY A 26 6.93 -5.63 12.23
CA GLY A 26 7.73 -4.71 13.05
C GLY A 26 8.91 -4.03 12.35
N ARG A 27 8.94 -3.96 11.02
CA ARG A 27 10.07 -3.40 10.26
C ARG A 27 9.94 -1.90 9.96
N SER A 28 11.06 -1.29 9.62
CA SER A 28 11.12 0.09 9.10
C SER A 28 10.39 0.21 7.75
N LEU A 29 9.91 1.42 7.44
CA LEU A 29 9.26 1.71 6.15
C LEU A 29 10.20 1.44 4.97
N GLU A 30 11.49 1.77 5.11
CA GLU A 30 12.50 1.53 4.07
C GLU A 30 12.69 0.03 3.79
N ALA A 31 12.72 -0.80 4.83
CA ALA A 31 12.80 -2.25 4.66
C ALA A 31 11.59 -2.81 3.91
N TYR A 32 10.38 -2.29 4.16
CA TYR A 32 9.20 -2.66 3.36
C TYR A 32 9.33 -2.21 1.91
N ARG A 33 9.73 -0.97 1.66
CA ARG A 33 9.88 -0.41 0.30
C ARG A 33 10.91 -1.19 -0.50
N LYS A 34 12.08 -1.48 0.07
CA LYS A 34 13.16 -2.23 -0.57
C LYS A 34 12.71 -3.64 -0.99
N GLU A 35 12.12 -4.40 -0.06
CA GLU A 35 11.65 -5.76 -0.35
C GLU A 35 10.49 -5.76 -1.36
N LEU A 36 9.55 -4.81 -1.23
CA LEU A 36 8.43 -4.69 -2.14
C LEU A 36 8.90 -4.36 -3.56
N LYS A 37 9.79 -3.37 -3.71
CA LYS A 37 10.35 -2.96 -4.99
C LYS A 37 11.06 -4.12 -5.68
N ALA A 38 11.93 -4.83 -4.96
CA ALA A 38 12.65 -5.99 -5.50
C ALA A 38 11.68 -7.07 -6.01
N PHE A 39 10.65 -7.41 -5.24
CA PHE A 39 9.65 -8.40 -5.64
C PHE A 39 8.81 -7.94 -6.84
N VAL A 40 8.33 -6.69 -6.81
CA VAL A 40 7.48 -6.13 -7.87
C VAL A 40 8.24 -6.07 -9.20
N CYS A 41 9.48 -5.56 -9.20
CA CYS A 41 10.31 -5.52 -10.40
C CYS A 41 10.54 -6.91 -10.98
N GLY A 42 10.94 -7.89 -10.15
CA GLY A 42 11.18 -9.26 -10.61
C GLY A 42 9.92 -9.93 -11.18
N TRP A 43 8.78 -9.77 -10.50
CA TRP A 43 7.54 -10.42 -10.91
C TRP A 43 6.95 -9.81 -12.18
N VAL A 44 6.97 -8.48 -12.31
CA VAL A 44 6.47 -7.80 -13.53
C VAL A 44 7.37 -8.14 -14.73
N ASN A 45 8.69 -8.12 -14.56
CA ASN A 45 9.62 -8.46 -15.65
C ASN A 45 9.44 -9.90 -16.13
N TYR A 46 9.20 -10.85 -15.21
CA TYR A 46 8.93 -12.24 -15.56
C TYR A 46 7.65 -12.41 -16.43
N PHE A 47 6.65 -11.53 -16.24
CA PHE A 47 5.40 -11.55 -17.00
C PHE A 47 5.28 -10.38 -17.99
N ALA A 48 6.40 -9.78 -18.42
CA ALA A 48 6.40 -8.55 -19.22
C ALA A 48 5.61 -8.67 -20.53
N GLU A 49 5.65 -9.83 -21.18
CA GLU A 49 4.95 -10.09 -22.45
C GLU A 49 3.46 -10.46 -22.26
N SER A 50 3.03 -10.65 -21.01
CA SER A 50 1.69 -11.11 -20.69
C SER A 50 0.69 -9.96 -20.54
N SER A 51 -0.56 -10.18 -20.98
CA SER A 51 -1.65 -9.24 -20.72
C SER A 51 -2.18 -9.40 -19.29
N MET A 52 -1.86 -8.43 -18.43
CA MET A 52 -2.23 -8.46 -17.01
C MET A 52 -2.74 -7.14 -16.43
N ALA A 53 -3.08 -6.15 -17.27
CA ALA A 53 -3.52 -4.81 -16.84
C ALA A 53 -4.63 -4.81 -15.78
N ILE A 54 -5.69 -5.63 -15.96
CA ILE A 54 -6.81 -5.73 -15.00
C ILE A 54 -6.32 -6.30 -13.64
N PHE A 55 -5.44 -7.29 -13.67
CA PHE A 55 -4.86 -7.88 -12.46
C PHE A 55 -3.95 -6.89 -11.74
N VAL A 56 -3.11 -6.17 -12.50
CA VAL A 56 -2.22 -5.12 -11.99
C VAL A 56 -3.04 -4.04 -11.28
N ARG A 57 -4.07 -3.48 -11.94
CA ARG A 57 -4.92 -2.42 -11.37
C ARG A 57 -5.56 -2.84 -10.04
N SER A 58 -6.28 -3.97 -10.04
CA SER A 58 -6.98 -4.46 -8.84
C SER A 58 -6.04 -4.88 -7.72
N THR A 59 -4.86 -5.39 -8.05
CA THR A 59 -3.83 -5.74 -7.06
C THR A 59 -3.19 -4.49 -6.47
N ASP A 60 -2.95 -3.46 -7.28
CA ASP A 60 -2.39 -2.19 -6.84
C ASP A 60 -3.32 -1.41 -5.91
N GLU A 61 -4.63 -1.36 -6.21
CA GLU A 61 -5.63 -0.77 -5.31
C GLU A 61 -5.59 -1.42 -3.92
N TRP A 62 -5.59 -2.76 -3.90
CA TRP A 62 -5.47 -3.54 -2.68
C TRP A 62 -4.12 -3.33 -1.98
N LEU A 63 -3.02 -3.27 -2.73
CA LEU A 63 -1.66 -3.08 -2.20
C LEU A 63 -1.49 -1.69 -1.57
N ARG A 64 -1.98 -0.63 -2.22
CA ARG A 64 -1.93 0.73 -1.67
C ARG A 64 -2.74 0.86 -0.38
N ARG A 65 -3.89 0.20 -0.27
CA ARG A 65 -4.63 0.09 1.00
C ARG A 65 -3.80 -0.61 2.08
N ARG A 66 -3.06 -1.67 1.75
CA ARG A 66 -2.15 -2.33 2.71
C ARG A 66 -1.01 -1.41 3.16
N ILE A 67 -0.44 -0.64 2.25
CA ILE A 67 0.59 0.36 2.58
C ILE A 67 0.03 1.40 3.55
N ARG A 68 -1.16 1.96 3.30
CA ARG A 68 -1.84 2.87 4.24
C ARG A 68 -2.08 2.22 5.60
N GLN A 69 -2.43 0.93 5.63
CA GLN A 69 -2.56 0.19 6.88
C GLN A 69 -1.23 0.10 7.66
N ILE A 70 -0.09 -0.06 6.98
CA ILE A 70 1.23 -0.07 7.63
C ILE A 70 1.50 1.26 8.31
N TYR A 71 1.32 2.38 7.60
CA TYR A 71 1.46 3.72 8.18
C TYR A 71 0.58 3.89 9.43
N TRP A 72 -0.71 3.57 9.29
CA TRP A 72 -1.66 3.71 10.39
C TRP A 72 -1.32 2.84 11.61
N LYS A 73 -0.76 1.65 11.37
CA LYS A 73 -0.31 0.75 12.44
C LYS A 73 0.96 1.27 13.11
N GLN A 74 1.90 1.83 12.35
CA GLN A 74 3.13 2.41 12.89
C GLN A 74 2.85 3.67 13.71
N TRP A 75 1.83 4.46 13.35
CA TRP A 75 1.32 5.54 14.19
C TRP A 75 0.50 4.96 15.36
N LYS A 76 1.17 4.23 16.26
CA LYS A 76 0.53 3.46 17.33
C LYS A 76 -0.27 4.34 18.29
N LYS A 77 0.28 5.49 18.67
CA LYS A 77 -0.28 6.41 19.68
C LYS A 77 -1.17 7.46 19.01
N VAL A 78 -2.24 7.87 19.69
CA VAL A 78 -3.15 8.95 19.24
C VAL A 78 -2.37 10.21 18.89
N ARG A 79 -1.49 10.67 19.79
CA ARG A 79 -0.62 11.84 19.56
C ARG A 79 0.20 11.73 18.26
N THR A 80 0.66 10.53 17.93
CA THR A 80 1.46 10.28 16.72
C THR A 80 0.59 10.29 15.47
N LYS A 81 -0.62 9.70 15.53
CA LYS A 81 -1.60 9.79 14.42
C LYS A 81 -1.99 11.23 14.16
N PHE A 82 -2.32 11.98 15.22
CA PHE A 82 -2.69 13.38 15.12
C PHE A 82 -1.60 14.21 14.45
N ALA A 83 -0.37 14.13 14.97
CA ALA A 83 0.77 14.84 14.39
C ALA A 83 1.07 14.42 12.94
N ALA A 84 0.95 13.14 12.61
CA ALA A 84 1.14 12.65 11.25
C ALA A 84 0.05 13.17 10.29
N LEU A 85 -1.22 13.14 10.69
CA LEU A 85 -2.34 13.65 9.88
C LEU A 85 -2.20 15.16 9.64
N ARG A 86 -1.84 15.94 10.68
CA ARG A 86 -1.53 17.36 10.53
C ARG A 86 -0.38 17.61 9.56
N LYS A 87 0.73 16.86 9.70
CA LYS A 87 1.88 16.94 8.79
C LYS A 87 1.50 16.58 7.34
N LEU A 88 0.47 15.76 7.15
CA LEU A 88 -0.06 15.41 5.84
C LEU A 88 -1.04 16.45 5.28
N GLY A 89 -1.33 17.52 6.02
CA GLY A 89 -2.15 18.66 5.58
C GLY A 89 -3.61 18.62 6.03
N LEU A 90 -3.95 17.81 7.03
CA LEU A 90 -5.32 17.77 7.55
C LEU A 90 -5.55 18.87 8.59
N ASP A 91 -6.76 19.42 8.56
CA ASP A 91 -7.28 20.30 9.61
C ASP A 91 -7.23 19.61 10.98
N ASP A 92 -6.94 20.39 12.01
CA ASP A 92 -6.75 19.92 13.39
C ASP A 92 -7.98 19.21 13.95
N LYS A 93 -9.19 19.71 13.67
CA LYS A 93 -10.43 19.09 14.17
C LYS A 93 -10.60 17.70 13.58
N VAL A 94 -10.44 17.57 12.26
CA VAL A 94 -10.56 16.30 11.54
C VAL A 94 -9.44 15.33 11.94
N ALA A 95 -8.21 15.82 12.05
CA ALA A 95 -7.07 15.03 12.48
C ALA A 95 -7.29 14.46 13.89
N TRP A 96 -7.84 15.25 14.82
CA TRP A 96 -8.10 14.83 16.19
C TRP A 96 -9.20 13.76 16.28
N GLU A 97 -10.30 13.95 15.55
CA GLU A 97 -11.40 12.99 15.46
C GLU A 97 -10.89 11.61 14.97
N TRP A 98 -10.13 11.61 13.87
CA TRP A 98 -9.66 10.36 13.26
C TRP A 98 -8.49 9.73 13.98
N ALA A 99 -7.63 10.51 14.66
CA ALA A 99 -6.58 9.96 15.51
C ALA A 99 -7.16 9.07 16.63
N ASN A 100 -8.34 9.44 17.14
CA ASN A 100 -9.09 8.76 18.20
C ASN A 100 -10.11 7.71 17.70
N THR A 101 -10.14 7.44 16.39
CA THR A 101 -11.12 6.50 15.85
C THR A 101 -10.99 5.10 16.44
N ARG A 102 -12.14 4.50 16.80
CA ARG A 102 -12.24 3.09 17.23
C ARG A 102 -12.31 2.10 16.07
N LYS A 103 -12.28 2.60 14.82
CA LYS A 103 -12.35 1.78 13.61
C LYS A 103 -11.10 0.90 13.46
N SER A 104 -11.27 -0.29 12.91
CA SER A 104 -10.18 -1.24 12.69
C SER A 104 -9.16 -0.72 11.66
N TYR A 105 -7.90 -1.15 11.76
CA TYR A 105 -6.85 -0.66 10.85
C TYR A 105 -7.16 -0.89 9.36
N TRP A 106 -7.83 -2.00 9.02
CA TRP A 106 -8.22 -2.27 7.62
C TRP A 106 -9.34 -1.35 7.16
N HIS A 107 -10.28 -1.01 8.04
CA HIS A 107 -11.34 -0.06 7.75
C HIS A 107 -10.76 1.36 7.58
N THR A 108 -9.91 1.83 8.51
CA THR A 108 -9.29 3.16 8.41
C THR A 108 -8.39 3.28 7.18
N ALA A 109 -7.68 2.23 6.78
CA ALA A 109 -6.87 2.24 5.55
C ALA A 109 -7.66 2.49 4.25
N ASN A 110 -8.99 2.33 4.29
CA ASN A 110 -9.91 2.59 3.18
C ASN A 110 -10.74 3.86 3.37
N SER A 111 -10.54 4.59 4.47
CA SER A 111 -11.30 5.81 4.70
C SER A 111 -10.78 6.94 3.84
N TRP A 112 -11.65 7.93 3.61
CA TRP A 112 -11.31 9.15 2.89
C TRP A 112 -10.07 9.83 3.49
N ILE A 113 -9.92 9.81 4.82
CA ILE A 113 -8.76 10.37 5.52
C ILE A 113 -7.44 9.82 5.02
N LEU A 114 -7.30 8.50 4.91
CA LEU A 114 -6.04 7.92 4.46
C LEU A 114 -5.90 7.91 2.94
N SER A 115 -6.99 7.91 2.17
CA SER A 115 -6.91 8.04 0.72
C SER A 115 -6.57 9.44 0.25
N THR A 116 -6.99 10.49 0.96
CA THR A 116 -6.67 11.90 0.65
C THR A 116 -5.35 12.36 1.28
N SER A 117 -5.01 11.88 2.48
CA SER A 117 -3.73 12.24 3.13
C SER A 117 -2.53 11.47 2.57
N LEU A 118 -2.71 10.18 2.25
CA LEU A 118 -1.72 9.31 1.61
C LEU A 118 -2.22 8.95 0.21
N THR A 119 -2.26 9.96 -0.67
CA THR A 119 -2.63 9.80 -2.07
C THR A 119 -1.71 8.83 -2.80
N ASN A 120 -2.14 8.33 -3.96
CA ASN A 120 -1.31 7.41 -4.75
C ASN A 120 -0.01 8.09 -5.21
N GLY A 121 -0.06 9.38 -5.58
CA GLY A 121 1.11 10.18 -5.92
C GLY A 121 2.08 10.31 -4.74
N ARG A 122 1.56 10.68 -3.56
CA ARG A 122 2.38 10.80 -2.34
C ARG A 122 3.02 9.47 -1.94
N LEU A 123 2.33 8.34 -2.09
CA LEU A 123 2.95 7.03 -1.85
C LEU A 123 4.13 6.77 -2.79
N ARG A 124 4.03 7.18 -4.05
CA ARG A 124 5.12 7.09 -5.03
C ARG A 124 6.30 7.99 -4.67
N GLU A 125 6.04 9.25 -4.29
CA GLU A 125 7.06 10.19 -3.79
C GLU A 125 7.79 9.66 -2.56
N LEU A 126 7.06 9.00 -1.66
CA LEU A 126 7.62 8.33 -0.49
C LEU A 126 8.41 7.04 -0.86
N GLY A 127 8.57 6.70 -2.14
CA GLY A 127 9.39 5.58 -2.59
C GLY A 127 8.70 4.22 -2.55
N TRP A 128 7.37 4.16 -2.52
CA TRP A 128 6.64 2.90 -2.69
C TRP A 128 6.50 2.56 -4.18
N THR A 129 6.81 1.33 -4.54
CA THR A 129 6.67 0.80 -5.91
C THR A 129 5.56 -0.26 -5.93
N CYS A 130 4.52 -0.02 -6.72
CA CYS A 130 3.43 -0.97 -6.98
C CYS A 130 3.58 -1.60 -8.38
N LEU A 131 2.78 -2.62 -8.71
CA LEU A 131 2.90 -3.35 -9.97
C LEU A 131 2.70 -2.44 -11.18
N GLY A 132 1.73 -1.53 -11.12
CA GLY A 132 1.43 -0.59 -12.20
C GLY A 132 2.47 0.51 -12.39
N ASP A 133 3.39 0.69 -11.44
CA ASP A 133 4.52 1.61 -11.63
C ASP A 133 5.63 0.99 -12.50
N VAL A 134 5.65 -0.35 -12.63
CA VAL A 134 6.65 -1.10 -13.43
C VAL A 134 6.04 -1.68 -14.71
N TYR A 135 4.78 -2.09 -14.66
CA TYR A 135 4.07 -2.66 -15.80
C TYR A 135 3.78 -1.58 -16.85
N LYS A 136 4.38 -1.71 -18.03
CA LYS A 136 4.21 -0.82 -19.19
C LYS A 136 3.20 -1.39 -20.17
#